data_AF-C3MAI5-F1
#
_entry.id   AF-C3MAI5-F1
#
_cell.length_a   1.000
_cell.length_b   1.000
_cell.length_c   1.000
_cell.angle_alpha   90.00
_cell.angle_beta   90.00
_cell.angle_gamma   90.00
#
_symmetry.space_group_name_H-M   'P 1'
#
loop_
_entity.id
_entity.type
_entity.pdbx_description
1 polymer ?
#
loop_
_entity_poly.entity_id
_entity_poly.type
_entity_poly.pdbx_seq_one_letter_code
_entity_poly.pdbx_strand_id
1 'polypeptide(L)'
;MRLKDFLPFFFCLAMTIVLSAPARAESVSLVGFGDSLMAGYQLPPGDAFPARLEKALKDKGFDVTIANAGVSGDTTSSGLARIDWSVPGGTKGVILELGANDALRGIPPEETAKNLEAMILRLKERGVAVLLAGMMAPPNMGADYAARFNSIYSGLAREHNLAFYPFFLDGVVTKAGLQLEDGMHPNGDGIAIMVERFLPTAEQFVRSLQKGE
;
A
#
# COMPACT_ATOMS: atom_id res chain seq x y z
N MET A 1 26.63 81.92 10.60
CA MET A 1 27.06 80.59 10.10
C MET A 1 27.58 79.80 11.30
N ARG A 2 26.78 78.91 11.89
CA ARG A 2 27.20 78.01 12.98
C ARG A 2 26.93 76.58 12.52
N LEU A 3 28.00 75.82 12.37
CA LEU A 3 27.99 74.47 11.83
C LEU A 3 27.48 73.51 12.91
N LYS A 4 26.45 72.77 12.52
CA LYS A 4 25.69 71.79 13.28
C LYS A 4 26.41 70.43 13.28
N ASP A 5 26.21 69.71 14.37
CA ASP A 5 25.99 68.26 14.47
C ASP A 5 27.12 67.31 14.00
N PHE A 6 27.78 66.65 14.97
CA PHE A 6 28.47 65.37 14.75
C PHE A 6 27.93 64.33 15.74
N LEU A 7 26.88 63.63 15.31
CA LEU A 7 26.39 62.40 15.93
C LEU A 7 27.12 61.24 15.23
N PRO A 8 27.85 60.34 15.93
CA PRO A 8 28.49 59.22 15.28
C PRO A 8 27.44 58.18 14.89
N PHE A 9 27.36 57.92 13.59
CA PHE A 9 26.54 56.92 12.94
C PHE A 9 27.09 55.52 13.27
N PHE A 10 26.69 54.96 14.41
CA PHE A 10 26.91 53.54 14.72
C PHE A 10 25.83 52.73 13.99
N PHE A 11 26.15 52.29 12.77
CA PHE A 11 25.31 51.41 11.98
C PHE A 11 25.42 49.99 12.56
N CYS A 12 24.53 49.64 13.50
CA CYS A 12 24.37 48.27 13.99
C CYS A 12 23.81 47.39 12.86
N LEU A 13 24.68 46.62 12.20
CA LEU A 13 24.29 45.52 11.34
C LEU A 13 23.75 44.38 12.22
N ALA A 14 22.45 44.38 12.50
CA ALA A 14 21.77 43.26 13.13
C ALA A 14 21.68 42.11 12.11
N MET A 15 22.54 41.10 12.28
CA MET A 15 22.52 39.88 11.48
C MET A 15 21.36 38.99 11.93
N THR A 16 20.22 39.06 11.25
CA THR A 16 19.08 38.18 11.48
C THR A 16 19.42 36.76 11.03
N ILE A 17 19.85 35.93 11.97
CA ILE A 17 19.96 34.48 11.76
C ILE A 17 18.53 33.94 11.75
N VAL A 18 17.97 33.74 10.56
CA VAL A 18 16.74 32.96 10.39
C VAL A 18 17.10 31.51 10.68
N LEU A 19 16.75 31.03 11.86
CA LEU A 19 16.78 29.61 12.19
C LEU A 19 15.73 28.91 11.33
N SER A 20 16.16 28.38 10.18
CA SER A 20 15.36 27.42 9.42
C SER A 20 15.24 26.14 10.26
N ALA A 21 14.16 26.01 11.02
CA ALA A 21 13.80 24.74 11.61
C ALA A 21 13.61 23.73 10.46
N PRO A 22 14.21 22.53 10.52
CA PRO A 22 13.97 21.52 9.50
C PRO A 22 12.47 21.19 9.53
N ALA A 23 11.77 21.46 8.44
CA ALA A 23 10.42 20.98 8.26
C ALA A 23 10.48 19.45 8.26
N ARG A 24 10.10 18.83 9.38
CA ARG A 24 9.95 17.39 9.45
C ARG A 24 8.78 17.04 8.54
N ALA A 25 9.06 16.40 7.41
CA ALA A 25 8.02 15.89 6.53
C ALA A 25 7.10 14.98 7.37
N GLU A 26 5.79 15.19 7.25
CA GLU A 26 4.81 14.37 7.96
C GLU A 26 4.89 12.93 7.43
N SER A 27 4.98 11.95 8.33
CA SER A 27 5.05 10.53 7.97
C SER A 27 3.85 10.13 7.11
N VAL A 28 4.09 9.44 6.00
CA VAL A 28 3.01 8.97 5.11
C VAL A 28 2.32 7.77 5.76
N SER A 29 1.05 7.94 6.11
CA SER A 29 0.22 6.87 6.67
C SER A 29 -0.40 6.02 5.58
N LEU A 30 -0.07 4.72 5.56
CA LEU A 30 -0.63 3.72 4.67
C LEU A 30 -1.42 2.67 5.45
N VAL A 31 -2.32 1.98 4.75
CA VAL A 31 -3.01 0.77 5.24
C VAL A 31 -2.78 -0.37 4.26
N GLY A 32 -2.28 -1.51 4.74
CA GLY A 32 -2.35 -2.78 4.02
C GLY A 32 -3.73 -3.39 4.26
N PHE A 33 -4.61 -3.33 3.26
CA PHE A 33 -5.98 -3.82 3.36
C PHE A 33 -6.14 -5.08 2.51
N GLY A 34 -6.38 -6.21 3.16
CA GLY A 34 -6.51 -7.48 2.44
C GLY A 34 -6.95 -8.66 3.28
N ASP A 35 -6.56 -9.86 2.85
CA ASP A 35 -6.97 -11.11 3.49
C ASP A 35 -5.88 -11.72 4.41
N SER A 36 -5.75 -13.04 4.42
CA SER A 36 -4.73 -13.77 5.17
C SER A 36 -3.30 -13.44 4.71
N LEU A 37 -3.11 -13.12 3.43
CA LEU A 37 -1.81 -12.74 2.88
C LEU A 37 -1.32 -11.41 3.45
N MET A 38 -2.24 -10.46 3.63
CA MET A 38 -1.97 -9.20 4.31
C MET A 38 -1.89 -9.38 5.84
N ALA A 39 -2.75 -10.21 6.43
CA ALA A 39 -2.81 -10.43 7.88
C ALA A 39 -1.54 -11.09 8.44
N GLY A 40 -0.80 -11.85 7.62
CA GLY A 40 0.30 -12.68 8.07
C GLY A 40 -0.18 -13.96 8.76
N TYR A 41 -1.11 -14.67 8.11
CA TYR A 41 -1.67 -15.91 8.64
C TYR A 41 -0.60 -16.90 9.10
N GLN A 42 -0.73 -17.35 10.36
CA GLN A 42 0.22 -18.25 11.05
C GLN A 42 1.67 -17.74 11.15
N LEU A 43 1.93 -16.46 10.85
CA LEU A 43 3.24 -15.85 11.03
C LEU A 43 3.38 -15.21 12.41
N PRO A 44 4.60 -15.15 12.97
CA PRO A 44 4.87 -14.36 14.15
C PRO A 44 4.51 -12.87 13.96
N PRO A 45 4.20 -12.15 15.05
CA PRO A 45 4.07 -10.69 15.00
C PRO A 45 5.30 -10.03 14.38
N GLY A 46 5.10 -9.14 13.40
CA GLY A 46 6.17 -8.45 12.69
C GLY A 46 6.65 -9.14 11.40
N ASP A 47 6.25 -10.40 11.17
CA ASP A 47 6.59 -11.13 9.94
C ASP A 47 5.55 -11.00 8.82
N ALA A 48 4.39 -10.42 9.12
CA ALA A 48 3.39 -10.08 8.13
C ALA A 48 3.93 -9.09 7.08
N PHE A 49 3.39 -9.17 5.87
CA PHE A 49 3.81 -8.34 4.74
C PHE A 49 3.84 -6.83 5.05
N PRO A 50 2.81 -6.19 5.65
CA PRO A 50 2.84 -4.76 5.99
C PRO A 50 4.03 -4.34 6.83
N ALA A 51 4.35 -5.11 7.88
CA ALA A 51 5.43 -4.78 8.80
C ALA A 51 6.80 -4.89 8.12
N ARG A 52 7.00 -5.93 7.30
CA ARG A 52 8.25 -6.12 6.56
C ARG A 52 8.41 -5.10 5.42
N LEU A 53 7.32 -4.74 4.73
CA LEU A 53 7.34 -3.68 3.73
C LEU A 53 7.63 -2.31 4.36
N GLU A 54 7.01 -1.99 5.50
CA GLU A 54 7.27 -0.74 6.23
C GLU A 54 8.75 -0.63 6.58
N LYS A 55 9.34 -1.70 7.13
CA LYS A 55 10.77 -1.74 7.43
C LYS A 55 11.61 -1.52 6.18
N ALA A 56 11.30 -2.21 5.08
CA ALA A 56 12.05 -2.06 3.83
C ALA A 56 11.99 -0.64 3.26
N LEU A 57 10.82 0.02 3.30
CA LEU A 57 10.66 1.40 2.87
C LEU A 57 11.42 2.39 3.78
N LYS A 58 11.42 2.16 5.10
CA LYS A 58 12.23 2.94 6.05
C LYS A 58 13.72 2.79 5.79
N ASP A 59 14.18 1.58 5.49
CA ASP A 59 15.58 1.32 5.11
C ASP A 59 15.96 2.02 3.78
N LYS A 60 14.98 2.33 2.93
CA LYS A 60 15.14 3.18 1.72
C LYS A 60 15.03 4.68 1.99
N GLY A 61 14.83 5.09 3.24
CA GLY A 61 14.77 6.50 3.65
C GLY A 61 13.38 7.13 3.56
N PHE A 62 12.32 6.35 3.41
CA PHE A 62 10.96 6.87 3.47
C PHE A 62 10.43 6.89 4.90
N ASP A 63 9.85 8.02 5.33
CA ASP A 63 9.09 8.11 6.58
C ASP A 63 7.65 7.67 6.33
N VAL A 64 7.39 6.37 6.54
CA VAL A 64 6.08 5.74 6.32
C VAL A 64 5.66 4.90 7.52
N THR A 65 4.36 4.78 7.70
CA THR A 65 3.76 3.77 8.60
C THR A 65 2.72 2.97 7.84
N ILE A 66 2.68 1.65 8.01
CA ILE A 66 1.72 0.77 7.34
C ILE A 66 0.91 0.02 8.39
N ALA A 67 -0.34 0.45 8.59
CA ALA A 67 -1.27 -0.30 9.45
C ALA A 67 -1.70 -1.59 8.75
N ASN A 68 -1.72 -2.70 9.49
CA ASN A 68 -2.22 -3.98 8.99
C ASN A 68 -3.74 -4.08 9.20
N ALA A 69 -4.49 -4.06 8.11
CA ALA A 69 -5.94 -4.28 8.06
C ALA A 69 -6.28 -5.57 7.29
N GLY A 70 -5.40 -6.58 7.36
CA GLY A 70 -5.64 -7.92 6.84
C GLY A 70 -6.59 -8.73 7.72
N VAL A 71 -7.55 -9.44 7.11
CA VAL A 71 -8.46 -10.36 7.81
C VAL A 71 -8.48 -11.70 7.07
N SER A 72 -8.01 -12.75 7.74
CA SER A 72 -7.93 -14.08 7.12
C SER A 72 -9.29 -14.58 6.66
N GLY A 73 -9.38 -14.98 5.39
CA GLY A 73 -10.59 -15.53 4.79
C GLY A 73 -11.56 -14.49 4.19
N ASP A 74 -11.20 -13.21 4.21
CA ASP A 74 -12.00 -12.15 3.57
C ASP A 74 -12.15 -12.41 2.07
N THR A 75 -13.40 -12.34 1.61
CA THR A 75 -13.72 -12.09 0.19
C THR A 75 -13.69 -10.60 -0.10
N THR A 76 -13.80 -10.24 -1.38
CA THR A 76 -14.06 -8.86 -1.78
C THR A 76 -15.35 -8.29 -1.18
N SER A 77 -16.39 -9.11 -0.99
CA SER A 77 -17.64 -8.67 -0.35
C SER A 77 -17.48 -8.39 1.14
N SER A 78 -16.74 -9.23 1.87
CA SER A 78 -16.37 -8.98 3.28
C SER A 78 -15.49 -7.74 3.41
N GLY A 79 -14.50 -7.57 2.53
CA GLY A 79 -13.66 -6.38 2.46
C GLY A 79 -14.47 -5.11 2.22
N LEU A 80 -15.35 -5.11 1.21
CA LEU A 80 -16.21 -3.97 0.90
C LEU A 80 -17.10 -3.59 2.08
N ALA A 81 -17.61 -4.57 2.83
CA ALA A 81 -18.42 -4.30 4.01
C ALA A 81 -17.64 -3.50 5.07
N ARG A 82 -16.32 -3.68 5.17
CA ARG A 82 -15.49 -3.15 6.26
C ARG A 82 -14.51 -2.03 5.90
N ILE A 83 -14.42 -1.67 4.64
CA ILE A 83 -13.40 -0.73 4.14
C ILE A 83 -13.44 0.62 4.89
N ASP A 84 -14.64 1.10 5.23
CA ASP A 84 -14.81 2.44 5.81
C ASP A 84 -14.26 2.56 7.23
N TRP A 85 -14.44 1.53 8.08
CA TRP A 85 -13.89 1.54 9.44
C TRP A 85 -12.47 0.98 9.53
N SER A 86 -12.06 0.14 8.58
CA SER A 86 -10.71 -0.45 8.56
C SER A 86 -9.65 0.52 8.03
N VAL A 87 -10.07 1.51 7.24
CA VAL A 87 -9.19 2.57 6.73
C VAL A 87 -9.52 3.85 7.51
N PRO A 88 -8.75 4.25 8.53
CA PRO A 88 -9.05 5.43 9.34
C PRO A 88 -8.78 6.74 8.58
N GLY A 89 -9.32 7.84 9.10
CA GLY A 89 -8.97 9.19 8.63
C GLY A 89 -7.47 9.47 8.76
N GLY A 90 -6.94 10.32 7.87
CA GLY A 90 -5.50 10.61 7.81
C GLY A 90 -4.68 9.62 6.99
N THR A 91 -5.25 8.47 6.60
CA THR A 91 -4.64 7.55 5.63
C THR A 91 -4.42 8.26 4.30
N LYS A 92 -3.21 8.17 3.75
CA LYS A 92 -2.83 8.75 2.46
C LYS A 92 -2.91 7.74 1.32
N GLY A 93 -2.67 6.45 1.61
CA GLY A 93 -2.76 5.40 0.62
C GLY A 93 -3.15 4.04 1.20
N VAL A 94 -3.75 3.20 0.36
CA VAL A 94 -4.12 1.82 0.68
C VAL A 94 -3.44 0.88 -0.31
N ILE A 95 -2.81 -0.18 0.22
CA ILE A 95 -2.42 -1.35 -0.57
C ILE A 95 -3.62 -2.31 -0.52
N LEU A 96 -4.36 -2.41 -1.62
CA LEU A 96 -5.59 -3.20 -1.71
C LEU A 96 -5.29 -4.58 -2.31
N GLU A 97 -5.44 -5.63 -1.50
CA GLU A 97 -5.13 -7.01 -1.85
C GLU A 97 -6.33 -7.89 -1.47
N LEU A 98 -7.22 -8.19 -2.40
CA LEU A 98 -8.37 -9.09 -2.17
C LEU A 98 -8.75 -9.84 -3.45
N GLY A 99 -9.44 -10.96 -3.26
CA GLY A 99 -10.03 -11.78 -4.32
C GLY A 99 -9.50 -13.21 -4.38
N ALA A 100 -8.43 -13.53 -3.65
CA ALA A 100 -7.94 -14.91 -3.57
C ALA A 100 -9.01 -15.86 -3.02
N ASN A 101 -9.69 -15.47 -1.94
CA ASN A 101 -10.79 -16.24 -1.35
C ASN A 101 -12.02 -16.31 -2.26
N ASP A 102 -12.30 -15.27 -3.06
CA ASP A 102 -13.36 -15.31 -4.07
C ASP A 102 -13.09 -16.41 -5.09
N ALA A 103 -11.85 -16.45 -5.61
CA ALA A 103 -11.42 -17.47 -6.55
C ALA A 103 -11.44 -18.87 -5.94
N LEU A 104 -10.91 -19.04 -4.72
CA LEU A 104 -10.93 -20.33 -4.01
C LEU A 104 -12.36 -20.82 -3.72
N ARG A 105 -13.33 -19.92 -3.58
CA ARG A 105 -14.75 -20.23 -3.33
C ARG A 105 -15.59 -20.31 -4.60
N GLY A 106 -15.00 -20.06 -5.76
CA GLY A 106 -15.73 -20.06 -7.04
C GLY A 106 -16.78 -18.95 -7.16
N ILE A 107 -16.58 -17.82 -6.48
CA ILE A 107 -17.43 -16.64 -6.64
C ILE A 107 -17.28 -16.12 -8.08
N PRO A 108 -18.37 -15.68 -8.74
CA PRO A 108 -18.29 -15.13 -10.09
C PRO A 108 -17.28 -13.97 -10.18
N PRO A 109 -16.35 -13.98 -11.16
CA PRO A 109 -15.34 -12.92 -11.30
C PRO A 109 -15.93 -11.50 -11.40
N GLU A 110 -17.14 -11.38 -11.95
CA GLU A 110 -17.87 -10.11 -12.07
C GLU A 110 -18.24 -9.52 -10.70
N GLU A 111 -18.53 -10.37 -9.71
CA GLU A 111 -18.81 -9.92 -8.35
C GLU A 111 -17.54 -9.42 -7.67
N THR A 112 -16.42 -10.13 -7.83
CA THR A 112 -15.09 -9.70 -7.39
C THR A 112 -14.73 -8.34 -7.99
N ALA A 113 -14.91 -8.17 -9.31
CA ALA A 113 -14.62 -6.91 -10.01
C ALA A 113 -15.46 -5.75 -9.47
N LYS A 114 -16.79 -5.96 -9.35
CA LYS A 114 -17.72 -4.97 -8.82
C LYS A 114 -17.37 -4.53 -7.41
N ASN A 115 -17.02 -5.48 -6.54
CA ASN A 115 -16.68 -5.18 -5.15
C ASN A 115 -15.35 -4.43 -5.04
N LEU A 116 -14.33 -4.84 -5.81
CA LEU A 116 -13.05 -4.13 -5.88
C LEU A 116 -13.23 -2.70 -6.39
N GLU A 117 -13.99 -2.52 -7.47
CA GLU A 117 -14.30 -1.18 -8.00
C GLU A 117 -15.01 -0.31 -6.96
N ALA A 118 -16.03 -0.85 -6.27
CA ALA A 118 -16.72 -0.12 -5.22
C ALA A 118 -15.78 0.32 -4.09
N MET A 119 -14.84 -0.53 -3.68
CA MET A 119 -13.82 -0.15 -2.69
C MET A 119 -12.88 0.94 -3.22
N ILE A 120 -12.40 0.81 -4.47
CA ILE A 120 -11.55 1.81 -5.13
C ILE A 120 -12.24 3.17 -5.16
N LEU A 121 -13.51 3.22 -5.58
CA LEU A 121 -14.29 4.46 -5.65
C LEU A 121 -14.46 5.11 -4.27
N ARG A 122 -14.84 4.33 -3.24
CA ARG A 122 -14.97 4.86 -1.86
C ARG A 122 -13.65 5.42 -1.32
N LEU A 123 -12.53 4.78 -1.61
CA LEU A 123 -11.21 5.26 -1.19
C LEU A 123 -10.85 6.57 -1.92
N LYS A 124 -11.09 6.65 -3.24
CA LYS A 124 -10.85 7.86 -4.04
C LYS A 124 -11.73 9.02 -3.61
N GLU A 125 -13.01 8.79 -3.30
CA GLU A 125 -13.92 9.81 -2.75
C GLU A 125 -13.40 10.42 -1.44
N ARG A 126 -12.67 9.63 -0.65
CA ARG A 126 -12.03 10.06 0.59
C ARG A 126 -10.65 10.68 0.39
N GLY A 127 -10.20 10.84 -0.86
CA GLY A 127 -8.85 11.33 -1.18
C GLY A 127 -7.73 10.35 -0.79
N VAL A 128 -8.04 9.06 -0.66
CA VAL A 128 -7.07 8.01 -0.34
C VAL A 128 -6.62 7.35 -1.64
N ALA A 129 -5.31 7.40 -1.92
CA ALA A 129 -4.75 6.76 -3.09
C ALA A 129 -4.77 5.22 -2.97
N VAL A 130 -4.82 4.52 -4.10
CA VAL A 130 -4.88 3.05 -4.11
C VAL A 130 -3.70 2.48 -4.91
N LEU A 131 -2.95 1.58 -4.27
CA LEU A 131 -2.05 0.63 -4.90
C LEU A 131 -2.76 -0.71 -4.96
N LEU A 132 -3.23 -1.10 -6.15
CA LEU A 132 -3.95 -2.35 -6.35
C LEU A 132 -2.94 -3.50 -6.50
N ALA A 133 -3.03 -4.51 -5.63
CA ALA A 133 -2.25 -5.74 -5.73
C ALA A 133 -3.11 -6.83 -6.41
N GLY A 134 -2.64 -7.32 -7.55
CA GLY A 134 -3.37 -8.30 -8.35
C GLY A 134 -3.31 -9.71 -7.77
N MET A 135 -4.34 -10.49 -8.06
CA MET A 135 -4.39 -11.94 -7.79
C MET A 135 -4.62 -12.73 -9.07
N MET A 136 -4.30 -14.01 -9.03
CA MET A 136 -4.57 -14.95 -10.12
C MET A 136 -5.49 -16.06 -9.62
N ALA A 137 -6.34 -16.56 -10.53
CA ALA A 137 -7.19 -17.70 -10.25
C ALA A 137 -6.33 -18.97 -10.00
N PRO A 138 -6.73 -19.82 -9.05
CA PRO A 138 -6.13 -21.13 -8.87
C PRO A 138 -6.17 -21.98 -10.15
N PRO A 139 -5.16 -22.84 -10.41
CA PRO A 139 -5.02 -23.57 -11.67
C PRO A 139 -6.17 -24.54 -11.97
N ASN A 140 -6.92 -24.95 -10.94
CA ASN A 140 -8.05 -25.88 -11.03
C ASN A 140 -9.40 -25.21 -11.37
N MET A 141 -9.46 -23.88 -11.55
CA MET A 141 -10.70 -23.16 -11.82
C MET A 141 -11.21 -23.25 -13.27
N GLY A 142 -10.38 -23.75 -14.18
CA GLY A 142 -10.68 -23.79 -15.62
C GLY A 142 -10.35 -22.49 -16.36
N ALA A 143 -10.12 -22.60 -17.66
CA ALA A 143 -9.56 -21.52 -18.48
C ALA A 143 -10.47 -20.30 -18.60
N ASP A 144 -11.79 -20.51 -18.69
CA ASP A 144 -12.77 -19.42 -18.80
C ASP A 144 -12.81 -18.56 -17.53
N TYR A 145 -12.90 -19.21 -16.35
CA TYR A 145 -12.87 -18.51 -15.07
C TYR A 145 -11.55 -17.75 -14.91
N ALA A 146 -10.42 -18.40 -15.18
CA ALA A 146 -9.10 -17.80 -15.05
C ALA A 146 -8.91 -16.59 -15.97
N ALA A 147 -9.38 -16.66 -17.23
CA ALA A 147 -9.29 -15.55 -18.16
C ALA A 147 -10.07 -14.32 -17.67
N ARG A 148 -11.30 -14.52 -17.18
CA ARG A 148 -12.13 -13.43 -16.64
C ARG A 148 -11.52 -12.86 -15.36
N PHE A 149 -11.21 -13.72 -14.39
CA PHE A 149 -10.68 -13.32 -13.08
C PHE A 149 -9.33 -12.60 -13.18
N ASN A 150 -8.37 -13.16 -13.93
CA ASN A 150 -7.03 -12.58 -14.02
C ASN A 150 -7.03 -11.21 -14.70
N SER A 151 -8.01 -10.94 -15.58
CA SER A 151 -8.11 -9.66 -16.28
C SER A 151 -8.58 -8.50 -15.39
N ILE A 152 -9.32 -8.80 -14.31
CA ILE A 152 -9.97 -7.81 -13.42
C ILE A 152 -8.99 -6.74 -12.98
N TYR A 153 -7.87 -7.16 -12.39
CA TYR A 153 -6.96 -6.25 -11.71
C TYR A 153 -6.30 -5.27 -12.67
N SER A 154 -5.81 -5.76 -13.81
CA SER A 154 -5.22 -4.89 -14.84
C SER A 154 -6.24 -3.97 -15.50
N GLY A 155 -7.50 -4.41 -15.61
CA GLY A 155 -8.62 -3.62 -16.11
C GLY A 155 -8.93 -2.45 -15.18
N LEU A 156 -9.19 -2.75 -13.89
CA LEU A 156 -9.46 -1.75 -12.86
C LEU A 156 -8.30 -0.77 -12.68
N ALA A 157 -7.06 -1.26 -12.70
CA ALA A 157 -5.88 -0.39 -12.60
C ALA A 157 -5.82 0.63 -13.74
N ARG A 158 -6.11 0.19 -14.98
CA ARG A 158 -6.11 1.08 -16.15
C ARG A 158 -7.28 2.06 -16.12
N GLU A 159 -8.48 1.55 -15.83
CA GLU A 159 -9.71 2.34 -15.80
C GLU A 159 -9.66 3.46 -14.76
N HIS A 160 -9.12 3.15 -13.58
CA HIS A 160 -9.09 4.10 -12.45
C HIS A 160 -7.74 4.82 -12.29
N ASN A 161 -6.79 4.59 -13.20
CA ASN A 161 -5.42 5.12 -13.20
C ASN A 161 -4.70 4.86 -11.87
N LEU A 162 -4.67 3.60 -11.44
CA LEU A 162 -4.11 3.18 -10.15
C LEU A 162 -2.64 2.81 -10.28
N ALA A 163 -1.90 3.00 -9.20
CA ALA A 163 -0.67 2.25 -9.01
C ALA A 163 -1.02 0.76 -8.94
N PHE A 164 -0.24 -0.09 -9.60
CA PHE A 164 -0.60 -1.50 -9.80
C PHE A 164 0.59 -2.43 -9.64
N TYR A 165 0.41 -3.49 -8.84
CA TYR A 165 1.32 -4.61 -8.74
C TYR A 165 0.67 -5.87 -9.33
N PRO A 166 1.19 -6.46 -10.43
CA PRO A 166 0.45 -7.45 -11.22
C PRO A 166 -0.01 -8.71 -10.49
N PHE A 167 0.82 -9.27 -9.62
CA PHE A 167 0.50 -10.49 -8.89
C PHE A 167 1.20 -10.52 -7.54
N PHE A 168 0.43 -10.41 -6.46
CA PHE A 168 0.94 -10.24 -5.11
C PHE A 168 1.88 -11.36 -4.64
N LEU A 169 1.61 -12.60 -5.06
CA LEU A 169 2.40 -13.78 -4.70
C LEU A 169 3.49 -14.14 -5.73
N ASP A 170 3.89 -13.19 -6.60
CA ASP A 170 4.95 -13.42 -7.56
C ASP A 170 6.25 -13.92 -6.88
N GLY A 171 6.84 -14.96 -7.47
CA GLY A 171 8.06 -15.57 -6.95
C GLY A 171 7.90 -16.54 -5.78
N VAL A 172 6.69 -16.73 -5.24
CA VAL A 172 6.39 -17.61 -4.09
C VAL A 172 5.56 -18.84 -4.44
N VAL A 173 4.44 -18.69 -5.16
CA VAL A 173 3.41 -19.75 -5.29
C VAL A 173 3.86 -21.09 -5.89
N THR A 174 4.99 -21.13 -6.59
CA THR A 174 5.54 -22.36 -7.20
C THR A 174 6.70 -22.98 -6.40
N LYS A 175 7.00 -22.45 -5.21
CA LYS A 175 8.16 -22.84 -4.41
C LYS A 175 7.72 -23.29 -3.03
N ALA A 176 7.60 -24.61 -2.85
CA ALA A 176 7.17 -25.21 -1.57
C ALA A 176 7.98 -24.73 -0.35
N GLY A 177 9.28 -24.49 -0.50
CA GLY A 177 10.13 -23.96 0.58
C GLY A 177 9.83 -22.51 1.00
N LEU A 178 9.01 -21.78 0.23
CA LEU A 178 8.58 -20.41 0.54
C LEU A 178 7.13 -20.34 1.06
N GLN A 179 6.50 -21.50 1.25
CA GLN A 179 5.11 -21.61 1.70
C GLN A 179 5.05 -22.29 3.07
N LEU A 180 3.94 -22.08 3.77
CA LEU A 180 3.55 -22.88 4.93
C LEU A 180 3.15 -24.29 4.47
N GLU A 181 2.95 -25.20 5.44
CA GLU A 181 2.58 -26.59 5.18
C GLU A 181 1.26 -26.74 4.41
N ASP A 182 0.40 -25.72 4.42
CA ASP A 182 -0.85 -25.70 3.66
C ASP A 182 -0.67 -25.50 2.15
N GLY A 183 0.55 -25.16 1.69
CA GLY A 183 0.87 -24.96 0.28
C GLY A 183 0.20 -23.75 -0.38
N MET A 184 -0.40 -22.85 0.40
CA MET A 184 -1.12 -21.67 -0.08
C MET A 184 -0.52 -20.38 0.47
N HIS A 185 -0.19 -20.36 1.76
CA HIS A 185 0.26 -19.15 2.43
C HIS A 185 1.79 -19.04 2.43
N PRO A 186 2.37 -17.85 2.20
CA PRO A 186 3.82 -17.64 2.32
C PRO A 186 4.30 -17.87 3.76
N ASN A 187 5.47 -18.50 3.91
CA ASN A 187 6.21 -18.47 5.18
C ASN A 187 7.06 -17.19 5.29
N GLY A 188 7.83 -17.04 6.37
CA GLY A 188 8.69 -15.87 6.57
C GLY A 188 9.67 -15.60 5.41
N ASP A 189 10.25 -16.63 4.80
CA ASP A 189 11.13 -16.47 3.63
C ASP A 189 10.35 -16.07 2.39
N GLY A 190 9.15 -16.62 2.21
CA GLY A 190 8.21 -16.22 1.16
C GLY A 190 7.84 -14.74 1.26
N ILE A 191 7.53 -14.24 2.46
CA ILE A 191 7.27 -12.80 2.67
C ILE A 191 8.50 -11.96 2.34
N ALA A 192 9.72 -12.42 2.65
CA ALA A 192 10.94 -11.69 2.29
C ALA A 192 11.05 -11.50 0.76
N ILE A 193 10.79 -12.56 -0.01
CA ILE A 193 10.77 -12.51 -1.48
C ILE A 193 9.66 -11.59 -2.00
N MET A 194 8.46 -11.66 -1.41
CA MET A 194 7.35 -10.78 -1.79
C MET A 194 7.72 -9.32 -1.56
N VAL A 195 8.27 -8.97 -0.39
CA VAL A 195 8.67 -7.59 -0.09
C VAL A 195 9.75 -7.11 -1.06
N GLU A 196 10.79 -7.91 -1.32
CA GLU A 196 11.85 -7.56 -2.25
C GLU A 196 11.29 -7.20 -3.64
N ARG A 197 10.38 -8.02 -4.17
CA ARG A 197 9.77 -7.83 -5.50
C ARG A 197 8.76 -6.69 -5.53
N PHE A 198 8.03 -6.48 -4.45
CA PHE A 198 6.99 -5.45 -4.34
C PHE A 198 7.58 -4.06 -4.10
N LEU A 199 8.75 -3.99 -3.46
CA LEU A 199 9.36 -2.75 -3.01
C LEU A 199 9.49 -1.67 -4.10
N PRO A 200 9.96 -1.94 -5.33
CA PRO A 200 10.07 -0.90 -6.36
C PRO A 200 8.74 -0.20 -6.68
N THR A 201 7.64 -0.95 -6.72
CA THR A 201 6.30 -0.39 -6.95
C THR A 201 5.82 0.39 -5.73
N ALA A 202 6.07 -0.11 -4.51
CA ALA A 202 5.75 0.61 -3.29
C ALA A 202 6.53 1.92 -3.15
N GLU A 203 7.81 1.96 -3.51
CA GLU A 203 8.61 3.19 -3.52
C GLU A 203 8.02 4.23 -4.46
N GLN A 204 7.62 3.83 -5.67
CA GLN A 204 6.99 4.74 -6.64
C GLN A 204 5.66 5.27 -6.10
N PHE A 205 4.84 4.40 -5.49
CA PHE A 205 3.59 4.79 -4.88
C PHE A 205 3.79 5.79 -3.73
N VAL A 206 4.71 5.52 -2.79
CA VAL A 206 4.99 6.44 -1.69
C VAL A 206 5.50 7.79 -2.19
N ARG A 207 6.35 7.81 -3.23
CA ARG A 207 6.85 9.06 -3.83
C ARG A 207 5.72 9.90 -4.44
N SER A 208 4.69 9.29 -5.05
CA SER A 208 3.57 10.06 -5.60
C SER A 208 2.75 10.72 -4.48
N LEU A 209 2.56 10.04 -3.34
CA LEU A 209 1.83 10.59 -2.19
C LEU A 209 2.54 11.80 -1.55
N GLN A 210 3.88 11.79 -1.54
CA GLN A 210 4.67 12.91 -0.99
C GLN A 210 4.67 14.15 -1.89
N LYS A 211 4.41 13.99 -3.20
CA LYS A 211 4.34 15.09 -4.15
C LYS A 211 2.98 15.79 -4.17
N GLY A 212 1.95 15.19 -3.56
CA GLY A 212 0.58 15.70 -3.59
C GLY A 212 -0.06 15.67 -4.99
N GLU A 213 0.41 14.75 -5.85
CA GLU A 213 -0.12 14.50 -7.21
C GLU A 213 -1.27 13.48 -7.20
#